data_AF-A0A2H0RD18-F1
#
_entry.id   AF-A0A2H0RD18-F1
#
_cell.length_a   1.000
_cell.length_b   1.000
_cell.length_c   1.000
_cell.angle_alpha   90.00
_cell.angle_beta   90.00
_cell.angle_gamma   90.00
#
_symmetry.space_group_name_H-M   'P 1'
#
loop_
_entity.id
_entity.type
_entity.pdbx_description
1 polymer ?
#
loop_
_entity_poly.entity_id
_entity_poly.type
_entity_poly.pdbx_seq_one_letter_code
_entity_poly.pdbx_strand_id
1 'polypeptide(L)'
;MTFAHPLIGLILGKELGYTTAFVVGSVFPDIDHIFVLLKNKHFKPKEMFEAMKYEKKYGEIYKTPYTHSILSWIIFSSFILLIDENIGLAFCIGYAIHLLLDAINTDDKQYFYTLKKTFKGFLPVFSWVEIIVGVVLVALYLI
;
A
#
# COMPACT_ATOMS: atom_id res chain seq x y z
N MET A 1 3.28 -0.95 5.27
CA MET A 1 2.74 -0.59 6.59
C MET A 1 1.27 -0.22 6.42
N THR A 2 0.34 -1.01 6.93
CA THR A 2 -1.10 -0.86 6.68
C THR A 2 -1.67 0.50 7.06
N PHE A 3 -1.34 1.05 8.24
CA PHE A 3 -1.94 2.32 8.69
C PHE A 3 -1.30 3.56 8.06
N ALA A 4 -0.02 3.48 7.69
CA ALA A 4 0.72 4.62 7.15
C ALA A 4 0.29 4.97 5.72
N HIS A 5 -0.15 3.98 4.93
CA HIS A 5 -0.57 4.19 3.54
C HIS A 5 -1.65 5.29 3.37
N PRO A 6 -2.84 5.18 3.99
CA PRO A 6 -3.86 6.22 3.86
C PRO A 6 -3.47 7.53 4.55
N LEU A 7 -2.75 7.47 5.67
CA LEU A 7 -2.38 8.66 6.43
C LEU A 7 -1.39 9.56 5.68
N ILE A 8 -0.35 9.00 5.05
CA ILE A 8 0.56 9.82 4.23
C ILE A 8 -0.17 10.40 3.02
N GLY A 9 -1.07 9.64 2.40
CA GLY A 9 -1.92 10.15 1.32
C GLY A 9 -2.78 11.34 1.76
N LEU A 10 -3.37 11.28 2.95
CA LEU A 10 -4.14 12.38 3.53
C LEU A 10 -3.27 13.62 3.82
N ILE A 11 -2.10 13.43 4.41
CA ILE A 11 -1.17 14.53 4.75
C ILE A 11 -0.71 15.23 3.48
N LEU A 12 -0.11 14.51 2.53
CA LEU A 12 0.38 15.10 1.28
C LEU A 12 -0.75 15.69 0.44
N GLY A 13 -1.90 15.01 0.47
CA GLY A 13 -3.13 15.47 -0.14
C GLY A 13 -3.58 16.83 0.34
N LYS A 14 -3.63 17.03 1.67
CA LYS A 14 -3.98 18.29 2.34
C LYS A 14 -2.99 19.40 1.97
N GLU A 15 -1.69 19.12 2.05
CA GLU A 15 -0.64 20.12 1.80
C GLU A 15 -0.55 20.55 0.33
N LEU A 16 -0.79 19.63 -0.61
CA LEU A 16 -0.61 19.86 -2.04
C LEU A 16 -1.91 20.14 -2.80
N GLY A 17 -3.07 20.04 -2.15
CA GLY A 17 -4.39 20.33 -2.73
C GLY A 17 -5.00 19.21 -3.58
N TYR A 18 -4.45 17.99 -3.54
CA TYR A 18 -4.89 16.84 -4.36
C TYR A 18 -5.25 15.61 -3.51
N THR A 19 -5.99 15.82 -2.41
CA THR A 19 -6.30 14.79 -1.41
C THR A 19 -6.82 13.48 -1.99
N THR A 20 -7.78 13.55 -2.89
CA THR A 20 -8.37 12.33 -3.47
C THR A 20 -7.33 11.54 -4.27
N ALA A 21 -6.53 12.22 -5.10
CA ALA A 21 -5.52 11.57 -5.92
C ALA A 21 -4.42 10.91 -5.09
N PHE A 22 -3.95 11.60 -4.03
CA PHE A 22 -2.94 11.05 -3.13
C PHE A 22 -3.44 9.86 -2.32
N VAL A 23 -4.65 9.93 -1.76
CA VAL A 23 -5.25 8.84 -0.98
C VAL A 23 -5.52 7.63 -1.87
N VAL A 24 -6.09 7.86 -3.06
CA VAL A 24 -6.32 6.77 -4.03
C VAL A 24 -4.99 6.16 -4.44
N GLY A 25 -3.99 6.96 -4.82
CA GLY A 25 -2.66 6.46 -5.17
C GLY A 25 -1.99 5.66 -4.04
N SER A 26 -2.14 6.10 -2.79
CA SER A 26 -1.50 5.45 -1.64
C SER A 26 -2.21 4.18 -1.16
N VAL A 27 -3.48 3.96 -1.52
CA VAL A 27 -4.27 2.79 -1.11
C VAL A 27 -4.56 1.84 -2.27
N PHE A 28 -4.54 2.32 -3.51
CA PHE A 28 -4.84 1.51 -4.70
C PHE A 28 -4.03 0.21 -4.78
N PRO A 29 -2.72 0.17 -4.43
CA PRO A 29 -2.00 -1.09 -4.46
C PRO A 29 -2.57 -2.16 -3.53
N ASP A 30 -3.22 -1.77 -2.42
CA ASP A 30 -3.84 -2.70 -1.46
C ASP A 30 -5.06 -3.46 -2.03
N ILE A 31 -5.51 -3.18 -3.27
CA ILE A 31 -6.54 -3.97 -3.95
C ILE A 31 -6.17 -5.47 -4.03
N ASP A 32 -4.87 -5.78 -4.12
CA ASP A 32 -4.38 -7.17 -4.06
C ASP A 32 -4.83 -7.89 -2.78
N HIS A 33 -4.83 -7.19 -1.63
CA HIS A 33 -5.28 -7.75 -0.36
C HIS A 33 -6.75 -8.12 -0.43
N ILE A 34 -7.58 -7.22 -0.97
CA ILE A 34 -9.02 -7.44 -1.14
C ILE A 34 -9.24 -8.65 -2.03
N PHE A 35 -8.53 -8.74 -3.16
CA PHE A 35 -8.63 -9.88 -4.06
C PHE A 35 -8.33 -11.21 -3.36
N VAL A 36 -7.27 -11.27 -2.55
CA VAL A 36 -6.86 -12.49 -1.83
C VAL A 36 -7.87 -12.85 -0.73
N LEU A 37 -8.36 -11.86 0.04
CA LEU A 37 -9.41 -12.07 1.05
C LEU A 37 -10.69 -12.64 0.42
N LEU A 38 -11.13 -12.08 -0.70
CA LEU A 38 -12.32 -12.55 -1.43
C LEU A 38 -12.11 -13.96 -1.99
N LYS A 39 -10.94 -14.23 -2.59
CA LYS A 39 -10.59 -15.53 -3.16
C LYS A 39 -10.60 -16.64 -2.10
N ASN A 40 -10.07 -16.36 -0.90
CA ASN A 40 -9.96 -17.31 0.20
C ASN A 40 -11.14 -17.26 1.18
N LYS A 41 -12.14 -16.40 0.91
CA LYS A 41 -13.40 -16.28 1.69
C LYS A 41 -13.21 -15.83 3.14
N HIS A 42 -12.16 -15.06 3.42
CA HIS A 42 -11.94 -14.45 4.72
C HIS A 42 -12.84 -13.23 4.90
N PHE A 43 -14.07 -13.44 5.39
CA PHE A 43 -15.07 -12.37 5.55
C PHE A 43 -15.22 -11.85 6.97
N LYS A 44 -14.67 -12.56 7.97
CA LYS A 44 -14.76 -12.15 9.37
C LYS A 44 -13.61 -11.22 9.71
N PRO A 45 -13.84 -10.05 10.35
CA PRO A 45 -12.76 -9.09 10.61
C PRO A 45 -11.54 -9.71 11.30
N LYS A 46 -11.75 -10.49 12.37
CA LYS A 46 -10.65 -11.17 13.08
C LYS A 46 -9.84 -12.10 12.16
N GLU A 47 -10.53 -12.82 11.30
CA GLU A 47 -9.92 -13.76 10.35
C GLU A 47 -9.13 -13.00 9.28
N MET A 48 -9.67 -11.91 8.74
CA MET A 48 -8.97 -11.04 7.80
C MET A 48 -7.65 -10.52 8.39
N PHE A 49 -7.68 -10.02 9.63
CA PHE A 49 -6.48 -9.54 10.32
C PHE A 49 -5.46 -10.64 10.56
N GLU A 50 -5.89 -11.82 11.04
CA GLU A 50 -4.97 -12.94 11.26
C GLU A 50 -4.36 -13.47 9.96
N ALA A 51 -5.16 -13.55 8.89
CA ALA A 51 -4.70 -14.05 7.60
C ALA A 51 -3.69 -13.10 6.95
N MET A 52 -3.95 -11.78 6.95
CA MET A 52 -3.02 -10.77 6.47
C MET A 52 -1.74 -10.69 7.31
N LYS A 53 -1.84 -10.84 8.63
CA LYS A 53 -0.68 -10.76 9.52
C LYS A 53 0.22 -12.00 9.44
N TYR A 54 -0.36 -13.16 9.19
CA TYR A 54 0.33 -14.45 9.24
C TYR A 54 0.27 -15.19 7.90
N GLU A 55 0.61 -14.51 6.80
CA GLU A 55 0.63 -15.04 5.42
C GLU A 55 1.15 -16.48 5.32
N LYS A 56 2.30 -16.77 5.94
CA LYS A 56 2.93 -18.11 5.93
C LYS A 56 2.11 -19.19 6.62
N LYS A 57 1.34 -18.85 7.66
CA LYS A 57 0.46 -19.77 8.38
C LYS A 57 -0.74 -20.17 7.51
N TYR A 58 -1.25 -19.23 6.71
CA TYR A 58 -2.39 -19.43 5.83
C TYR A 58 -1.99 -19.94 4.43
N GLY A 59 -0.72 -19.81 4.05
CA GLY A 59 -0.24 -20.20 2.72
C GLY A 59 -0.68 -19.23 1.64
N GLU A 60 -0.92 -17.97 2.00
CA GLU A 60 -1.52 -16.94 1.15
C GLU A 60 -0.61 -15.73 1.08
N ILE A 61 -0.47 -15.15 -0.12
CA ILE A 61 0.33 -13.95 -0.35
C ILE A 61 -0.64 -12.82 -0.65
N TYR A 62 -0.74 -11.83 0.23
CA TYR A 62 -1.68 -10.71 0.10
C TYR A 62 -1.15 -9.59 -0.79
N LYS A 63 0.17 -9.52 -0.94
CA LYS A 63 0.87 -8.54 -1.79
C LYS A 63 1.29 -9.18 -3.09
N THR A 64 0.31 -9.44 -3.94
CA THR A 64 0.57 -10.07 -5.22
C THR A 64 1.38 -9.13 -6.12
N PRO A 65 2.12 -9.64 -7.12
CA PRO A 65 2.87 -8.78 -8.03
C PRO A 65 1.98 -7.97 -8.99
N TYR A 66 0.65 -8.10 -8.92
CA TYR A 66 -0.25 -7.37 -9.79
C TYR A 66 -0.20 -5.88 -9.45
N THR A 67 -0.76 -5.41 -8.34
CA THR A 67 -0.71 -3.97 -8.01
C THR A 67 0.49 -3.60 -7.13
N HIS A 68 1.14 -4.54 -6.43
CA HIS A 68 2.41 -4.26 -5.72
C HIS A 68 3.66 -4.37 -6.60
N SER A 69 3.63 -3.82 -7.82
CA SER A 69 4.79 -3.81 -8.73
C SER A 69 5.09 -2.44 -9.31
N ILE A 70 6.36 -2.23 -9.65
CA ILE A 70 6.85 -1.04 -10.36
C ILE A 70 6.19 -0.94 -11.74
N LEU A 71 5.93 -2.09 -12.39
CA LEU A 71 5.25 -2.12 -13.69
C LEU A 71 3.84 -1.53 -13.58
N SER A 72 3.06 -1.97 -12.59
CA SER A 72 1.71 -1.43 -12.37
C SER A 72 1.72 0.01 -11.94
N TRP A 73 2.68 0.41 -11.10
CA TRP A 73 2.88 1.82 -10.78
C TRP A 73 3.06 2.67 -12.04
N ILE A 74 3.94 2.25 -12.97
CA ILE A 74 4.16 2.96 -14.24
C ILE A 74 2.87 2.97 -15.07
N ILE A 75 2.21 1.82 -15.25
CA ILE A 75 1.01 1.70 -16.09
C ILE A 75 -0.11 2.61 -15.56
N PHE A 76 -0.54 2.42 -14.31
CA PHE A 76 -1.67 3.17 -13.75
C PHE A 76 -1.36 4.66 -13.63
N SER A 77 -0.15 5.03 -13.21
CA SER A 77 0.23 6.44 -13.13
C SER A 77 0.25 7.10 -14.50
N SER A 78 0.78 6.41 -15.52
CA SER A 78 0.81 6.92 -16.90
C SER A 78 -0.62 7.13 -17.44
N PHE A 79 -1.54 6.19 -17.19
CA PHE A 79 -2.93 6.34 -17.61
C PHE A 79 -3.60 7.57 -16.98
N ILE A 80 -3.38 7.83 -15.70
CA ILE A 80 -3.98 8.99 -15.03
C ILE A 80 -3.30 10.30 -15.47
N LEU A 81 -1.97 10.30 -15.66
CA LEU A 81 -1.22 11.44 -16.19
C LEU A 81 -1.71 11.89 -17.57
N LEU A 82 -2.16 10.96 -18.42
CA LEU A 82 -2.73 11.27 -19.73
C LEU A 82 -4.12 11.92 -19.65
N ILE A 83 -4.83 11.79 -18.53
CA ILE A 83 -6.15 12.39 -18.30
C ILE A 83 -5.99 13.79 -17.69
N ASP A 84 -5.17 13.90 -16.64
CA ASP A 84 -4.86 15.16 -15.96
C ASP A 84 -3.46 15.05 -15.32
N GLU A 85 -2.57 15.96 -15.70
CA GLU A 85 -1.16 15.93 -15.27
C GLU A 85 -1.02 16.09 -13.75
N ASN A 86 -1.76 17.01 -13.13
CA ASN A 86 -1.63 17.28 -11.71
C ASN A 86 -2.17 16.13 -10.86
N ILE A 87 -3.35 15.61 -11.23
CA ILE A 87 -3.96 14.45 -10.58
C ILE A 87 -3.09 13.21 -10.79
N GLY A 88 -2.54 13.03 -12.00
CA GLY A 88 -1.64 11.93 -12.33
C GLY A 88 -0.35 11.96 -11.53
N LEU A 89 0.26 13.13 -11.34
CA LEU A 89 1.44 13.29 -10.51
C LEU A 89 1.14 12.99 -9.04
N ALA A 90 0.03 13.51 -8.51
CA ALA A 90 -0.39 13.23 -7.14
C ALA A 90 -0.64 11.74 -6.89
N PHE A 91 -1.33 11.06 -7.81
CA PHE A 91 -1.52 9.61 -7.78
C PHE A 91 -0.20 8.86 -7.87
N CYS A 92 0.68 9.25 -8.80
CA CYS A 92 1.98 8.64 -9.04
C CYS A 92 2.85 8.67 -7.77
N ILE A 93 2.91 9.82 -7.10
CA ILE A 93 3.66 10.00 -5.86
C ILE A 93 3.02 9.17 -4.74
N GLY A 94 1.69 9.21 -4.58
CA GLY A 94 0.99 8.41 -3.57
C GLY A 94 1.27 6.90 -3.71
N TYR A 95 1.23 6.39 -4.94
CA TYR A 95 1.53 4.99 -5.25
C TYR A 95 3.01 4.65 -5.01
N ALA A 96 3.94 5.52 -5.42
CA ALA A 96 5.36 5.33 -5.15
C ALA A 96 5.64 5.23 -3.64
N ILE A 97 5.05 6.14 -2.86
CA ILE A 97 5.15 6.13 -1.40
C ILE A 97 4.60 4.85 -0.80
N HIS A 98 3.47 4.35 -1.30
CA HIS A 98 2.96 3.05 -0.89
C HIS A 98 4.01 1.95 -1.07
N LEU A 99 4.57 1.81 -2.28
CA LEU A 99 5.57 0.77 -2.55
C LEU A 99 6.81 0.91 -1.66
N LEU A 100 7.24 2.14 -1.40
CA LEU A 100 8.37 2.45 -0.50
C LEU A 100 8.08 2.08 0.95
N LEU A 101 6.90 2.45 1.47
CA LEU A 101 6.46 2.07 2.82
C LEU A 101 6.30 0.56 2.98
N ASP A 102 6.06 -0.15 1.90
CA ASP A 102 6.01 -1.59 1.91
C ASP A 102 7.38 -2.25 1.83
N ALA A 103 8.37 -1.57 1.26
CA ALA A 103 9.73 -2.11 1.12
C ALA A 103 10.40 -2.35 2.47
N ILE A 104 9.97 -1.62 3.51
CA ILE A 104 10.45 -1.80 4.87
C ILE A 104 9.77 -2.95 5.62
N ASN A 105 8.63 -3.48 5.14
CA ASN A 105 7.95 -4.55 5.88
C ASN A 105 8.60 -5.92 5.66
N THR A 106 8.41 -6.83 6.62
CA THR A 106 8.91 -8.21 6.59
C THR A 106 8.22 -9.14 5.60
N ASP A 107 7.14 -8.75 4.92
CA ASP A 107 6.49 -9.63 3.93
C ASP A 107 7.36 -9.75 2.67
N ASP A 108 7.33 -10.92 2.05
CA ASP A 108 8.04 -11.17 0.79
C ASP A 108 7.31 -10.46 -0.36
N LYS A 109 7.99 -9.56 -1.07
CA LYS A 109 7.40 -8.72 -2.13
C LYS A 109 8.13 -8.87 -3.44
N GLN A 110 7.39 -8.94 -4.54
CA GLN A 110 7.95 -9.05 -5.89
C GLN A 110 7.70 -7.75 -6.68
N TYR A 111 8.55 -6.73 -6.43
CA TYR A 111 8.39 -5.41 -7.05
C TYR A 111 8.60 -5.39 -8.57
N PHE A 112 9.45 -6.27 -9.09
CA PHE A 112 9.89 -6.25 -10.49
C PHE A 112 9.19 -7.31 -11.34
N TYR A 113 7.86 -7.43 -11.24
CA TYR A 113 7.09 -8.30 -12.13
C TYR A 113 7.43 -8.00 -13.61
N THR A 114 7.73 -8.98 -14.46
CA THR A 114 7.55 -10.44 -14.32
C THR A 114 8.72 -11.22 -13.69
N LEU A 115 9.81 -10.54 -13.28
CA LEU A 115 10.97 -11.18 -12.66
C LEU A 115 10.59 -11.75 -11.29
N LYS A 116 10.94 -13.02 -11.03
CA LYS A 116 10.62 -13.74 -9.78
C LYS A 116 11.48 -13.33 -8.57
N LYS A 117 12.11 -12.15 -8.61
CA LYS A 117 12.98 -11.67 -7.54
C LYS A 117 12.14 -11.07 -6.41
N THR A 118 12.28 -11.61 -5.21
CA THR A 118 11.60 -11.11 -4.01
C THR A 118 12.52 -10.23 -3.15
N PHE A 119 11.90 -9.32 -2.42
CA PHE A 119 12.52 -8.39 -1.49
C PHE A 119 11.80 -8.49 -0.15
N LYS A 120 12.56 -8.32 0.93
CA LYS A 120 12.05 -8.40 2.29
C LYS A 120 12.70 -7.32 3.13
N GLY A 121 11.88 -6.55 3.83
CA GLY A 121 12.32 -5.57 4.81
C GLY A 121 12.49 -6.17 6.20
N PHE A 122 12.45 -5.31 7.21
CA PHE A 122 12.76 -5.66 8.60
C PHE A 122 11.63 -5.33 9.60
N LEU A 123 10.63 -4.54 9.20
CA LEU A 123 9.55 -4.10 10.08
C LEU A 123 8.33 -5.05 10.00
N PRO A 124 7.90 -5.70 11.08
CA PRO A 124 6.71 -6.54 11.02
C PRO A 124 5.43 -5.72 10.81
N VAL A 125 4.51 -6.24 10.00
CA VAL A 125 3.17 -5.66 9.80
C VAL A 125 2.34 -5.81 11.06
N PHE A 126 1.54 -4.79 11.37
CA PHE A 126 0.76 -4.69 12.61
C PHE A 126 1.62 -4.78 13.88
N SER A 127 2.86 -4.29 13.79
CA SER A 127 3.76 -4.17 14.95
C SER A 127 3.42 -2.93 15.80
N TRP A 128 3.89 -2.92 17.04
CA TRP A 128 3.79 -1.73 17.90
C TRP A 128 4.49 -0.51 17.30
N VAL A 129 5.57 -0.71 16.53
CA VAL A 129 6.26 0.38 15.82
C VAL A 129 5.33 1.01 14.79
N GLU A 130 4.58 0.21 14.04
CA GLU A 130 3.61 0.71 13.07
C GLU A 130 2.50 1.54 13.74
N ILE A 131 2.02 1.12 14.92
CA ILE A 131 1.04 1.88 15.69
C ILE A 131 1.60 3.24 16.12
N ILE A 132 2.83 3.27 16.63
CA ILE A 132 3.50 4.52 17.04
C ILE A 132 3.65 5.47 15.84
N VAL A 133 4.13 4.96 14.71
CA VAL A 133 4.24 5.74 13.47
C VAL A 133 2.86 6.27 13.04
N GLY A 134 1.82 5.44 13.10
CA GLY A 134 0.45 5.85 12.80
C GLY A 134 -0.04 7.00 13.68
N VAL A 135 0.19 6.94 14.99
CA VAL A 135 -0.18 8.01 15.93
C VAL A 135 0.56 9.31 15.62
N VAL A 136 1.86 9.24 15.30
CA VAL A 136 2.65 10.40 14.90
C VAL A 136 2.11 11.02 13.60
N LEU A 137 1.79 10.19 12.61
CA LEU A 137 1.20 10.67 11.35
C LEU A 137 -0.18 11.32 11.56
N VAL A 138 -1.02 10.78 12.44
CA VAL A 138 -2.29 11.41 12.81
C VAL A 138 -2.05 12.78 13.45
N ALA A 139 -1.10 12.89 14.38
CA ALA A 139 -0.77 14.17 15.00
C ALA A 139 -0.28 15.19 13.95
N LEU A 140 0.57 14.77 13.01
CA LEU A 140 1.03 15.62 11.92
C LEU A 140 -0.10 16.08 10.99
N TYR A 141 -1.09 15.23 10.73
CA TYR A 141 -2.25 15.59 9.91
C TYR A 141 -3.14 16.68 10.56
N LEU A 142 -3.20 16.68 11.89
CA LEU A 142 -4.05 17.61 12.67
C LEU A 142 -3.43 19.01 12.83
N ILE A 143 -2.12 19.14 12.62
CA ILE A 143 -1.41 20.43 12.56
C ILE A 143 -1.64 21.05 11.19
#